data_AF-A0A641AEF1-F1
#
_entry.id   AF-A0A641AEF1-F1
#
_cell.length_a   1.000
_cell.length_b   1.000
_cell.length_c   1.000
_cell.angle_alpha   90.00
_cell.angle_beta   90.00
_cell.angle_gamma   90.00
#
_symmetry.space_group_name_H-M   'P 1'
#
loop_
_entity.id
_entity.type
_entity.pdbx_description
1 polymer ?
#
loop_
_entity_poly.entity_id
_entity_poly.type
_entity_poly.pdbx_seq_one_letter_code
_entity_poly.pdbx_strand_id
1 'polypeptide(L)'
;MKIKAPAKLNLSLEIMGKRPDGYHDISSIFQTVSLFDSIDVQPADEIYLNTPGFNLPFTENIIYKTALEMRRKYGVANGARIVLEKEIPISAGLGGGSSDAASTIKILNDLWGLNLTTSELSSFASTIGSDVPFFIEGGTSFVHGRGDLIRELPDLQLGWIVIIVPDIEITNKTATMYSYLKKESYTGGGLSR
;
A
#
# COMPACT_ATOMS: atom_id res chain seq x y z
N MET A 1 -8.81 8.92 16.81
CA MET A 1 -8.08 9.70 15.78
C MET A 1 -8.45 9.12 14.44
N LYS A 2 -8.54 9.91 13.36
CA LYS A 2 -8.95 9.40 12.04
C LYS A 2 -7.93 9.76 10.97
N ILE A 3 -7.70 8.85 10.03
CA ILE A 3 -6.86 9.06 8.84
C ILE A 3 -7.54 8.45 7.61
N LYS A 4 -7.32 9.06 6.45
CA LYS A 4 -7.75 8.52 5.15
C LYS A 4 -6.60 7.73 4.51
N ALA A 5 -6.91 6.57 3.96
CA ALA A 5 -5.97 5.74 3.22
C ALA A 5 -6.28 5.81 1.71
N PRO A 6 -5.53 6.58 0.90
CA PRO A 6 -5.84 6.79 -0.52
C PRO A 6 -5.59 5.54 -1.36
N ALA A 7 -6.39 5.34 -2.39
CA ALA A 7 -6.06 4.44 -3.48
C ALA A 7 -4.92 5.02 -4.35
N LYS A 8 -4.29 4.16 -5.15
CA LYS A 8 -3.37 4.58 -6.20
C LYS A 8 -3.75 4.04 -7.57
N LEU A 9 -3.23 4.71 -8.59
CA LEU A 9 -3.20 4.26 -9.97
C LEU A 9 -1.75 4.07 -10.41
N ASN A 10 -1.54 3.17 -11.37
CA ASN A 10 -0.32 3.12 -12.17
C ASN A 10 -0.63 3.86 -13.48
N LEU A 11 -0.15 5.09 -13.63
CA LEU A 11 -0.34 5.87 -14.86
C LEU A 11 0.46 5.28 -16.03
N SER A 12 1.54 4.57 -15.70
CA SER A 12 2.28 3.69 -16.60
C SER A 12 2.66 2.41 -15.86
N LEU A 13 2.90 1.31 -16.58
CA LEU A 13 3.56 0.13 -16.03
C LEU A 13 4.35 -0.55 -17.14
N GLU A 14 5.65 -0.51 -17.01
CA GLU A 14 6.62 -1.17 -17.88
C GLU A 14 7.25 -2.34 -17.14
N ILE A 15 7.29 -3.50 -17.79
CA ILE A 15 8.04 -4.66 -17.30
C ILE A 15 9.37 -4.68 -18.03
N MET A 16 10.48 -4.61 -17.31
CA MET A 16 11.83 -4.54 -17.91
C MET A 16 12.46 -5.93 -18.08
N GLY A 17 12.03 -6.90 -17.28
CA GLY A 17 12.45 -8.29 -17.42
C GLY A 17 12.28 -9.10 -16.15
N LYS A 18 12.47 -10.42 -16.27
CA LYS A 18 12.44 -11.32 -15.12
C LYS A 18 13.76 -11.31 -14.37
N ARG A 19 13.69 -11.23 -13.05
CA ARG A 19 14.82 -11.17 -12.12
C ARG A 19 15.22 -12.60 -11.66
N PRO A 20 16.46 -12.77 -11.17
CA PRO A 20 16.91 -14.06 -10.62
C PRO A 20 16.11 -14.53 -9.40
N ASP A 21 15.52 -13.60 -8.64
CA ASP A 21 14.67 -13.85 -7.48
C ASP A 21 13.23 -14.32 -7.84
N GLY A 22 12.94 -14.48 -9.13
CA GLY A 22 11.64 -14.93 -9.63
C GLY A 22 10.62 -13.82 -9.86
N TYR A 23 10.90 -12.59 -9.42
CA TYR A 23 10.07 -11.41 -9.68
C TYR A 23 10.39 -10.78 -11.04
N HIS A 24 9.73 -9.66 -11.34
CA HIS A 24 10.04 -8.83 -12.49
C HIS A 24 10.52 -7.47 -12.04
N ASP A 25 11.48 -6.92 -12.79
CA ASP A 25 11.88 -5.54 -12.66
C ASP A 25 10.85 -4.67 -13.39
N ILE A 26 10.32 -3.67 -12.70
CA ILE A 26 9.27 -2.80 -13.21
C ILE A 26 9.73 -1.35 -13.26
N SER A 27 9.06 -0.55 -14.09
CA SER A 27 9.14 0.90 -14.10
C SER A 27 7.72 1.46 -14.24
N SER A 28 7.33 2.38 -13.36
CA SER A 28 5.93 2.83 -13.25
C SER A 28 5.84 4.23 -12.68
N ILE A 29 4.80 4.96 -13.06
CA ILE A 29 4.38 6.19 -12.38
C ILE A 29 3.19 5.86 -11.49
N PHE A 30 3.37 5.99 -10.17
CA PHE A 30 2.30 5.85 -9.20
C PHE A 30 1.68 7.20 -8.90
N GLN A 31 0.36 7.20 -8.71
CA GLN A 31 -0.43 8.38 -8.40
C GLN A 31 -1.49 8.04 -7.35
N THR A 32 -1.49 8.70 -6.20
CA THR A 32 -2.64 8.61 -5.27
C THR A 32 -3.86 9.34 -5.82
N VAL A 33 -5.06 8.82 -5.57
CA VAL A 33 -6.32 9.43 -6.02
C VAL A 33 -7.28 9.67 -4.85
N SER A 34 -8.32 10.46 -5.07
CA SER A 34 -9.31 10.88 -4.06
C SER A 34 -10.36 9.81 -3.70
N LEU A 35 -10.05 8.54 -3.91
CA LEU A 35 -10.80 7.38 -3.41
C LEU A 35 -10.07 6.86 -2.18
N PHE A 36 -10.75 6.74 -1.04
CA PHE A 36 -10.10 6.45 0.24
C PHE A 36 -10.83 5.39 1.04
N ASP A 37 -10.08 4.51 1.69
CA ASP A 37 -10.55 3.84 2.91
C ASP A 37 -10.41 4.80 4.11
N SER A 38 -11.11 4.50 5.20
CA SER A 38 -11.03 5.28 6.44
C SER A 38 -10.60 4.42 7.63
N ILE A 39 -9.64 4.92 8.41
CA ILE A 39 -9.14 4.26 9.61
C ILE A 39 -9.38 5.15 10.82
N ASP A 40 -10.10 4.64 11.81
CA ASP A 40 -10.24 5.23 13.15
C ASP A 40 -9.44 4.42 14.16
N VAL A 41 -8.67 5.10 15.00
CA VAL A 41 -7.94 4.48 16.11
C VAL A 41 -8.25 5.14 17.44
N GLN A 42 -8.38 4.32 18.47
CA GLN A 42 -8.52 4.75 19.85
C GLN A 42 -7.50 4.02 20.74
N PRO A 43 -6.99 4.66 21.82
CA PRO A 43 -6.19 3.96 22.82
C PRO A 43 -6.91 2.74 23.36
N ALA A 44 -6.17 1.66 23.60
CA ALA A 44 -6.66 0.44 24.22
C ALA A 44 -5.51 -0.28 24.94
N ASP A 45 -5.82 -1.34 25.69
CA ASP A 45 -4.80 -2.17 26.35
C ASP A 45 -4.17 -3.17 25.39
N GLU A 46 -4.96 -3.71 24.46
CA GLU A 46 -4.54 -4.65 23.41
C GLU A 46 -4.85 -4.14 22.01
N ILE A 47 -4.34 -4.84 21.00
CA ILE A 47 -4.64 -4.54 19.59
C ILE A 47 -5.96 -5.20 19.24
N TYR A 48 -6.96 -4.39 18.91
CA TYR A 48 -8.25 -4.85 18.40
C TYR A 48 -8.43 -4.32 16.98
N LEU A 49 -8.86 -5.19 16.06
CA LEU A 49 -9.20 -4.80 14.71
C LEU A 49 -10.66 -5.13 14.42
N ASN A 50 -11.41 -4.14 13.95
CA ASN A 50 -12.75 -4.30 13.43
C ASN A 50 -12.81 -3.81 11.99
N THR A 51 -13.34 -4.64 11.09
CA THR A 51 -13.48 -4.36 9.66
C THR A 51 -14.94 -4.58 9.24
N PRO A 52 -15.86 -3.64 9.52
CA PRO A 52 -17.27 -3.82 9.19
C PRO A 52 -17.49 -4.13 7.70
N GLY A 53 -18.32 -5.13 7.40
CA GLY A 53 -18.63 -5.50 6.01
C GLY A 53 -17.49 -6.20 5.26
N PHE A 54 -16.34 -6.43 5.90
CA PHE A 54 -15.18 -7.08 5.30
C PHE A 54 -14.64 -8.17 6.22
N ASN A 55 -14.74 -9.43 5.79
CA ASN A 55 -14.38 -10.58 6.62
C ASN A 55 -13.07 -11.21 6.11
N LEU A 56 -11.95 -10.80 6.70
CA LEU A 56 -10.69 -11.53 6.65
C LEU A 56 -10.34 -11.99 8.07
N PRO A 57 -9.76 -13.18 8.27
CA PRO A 57 -9.16 -13.54 9.54
C PRO A 57 -8.20 -12.42 9.98
N PHE A 58 -8.34 -11.92 11.21
CA PHE A 58 -7.51 -10.81 11.69
C PHE A 58 -6.01 -11.14 11.64
N THR A 59 -5.64 -12.42 11.79
CA THR A 59 -4.27 -12.93 11.65
C THR A 59 -3.71 -12.81 10.24
N GLU A 60 -4.56 -12.68 9.23
CA GLU A 60 -4.18 -12.47 7.83
C GLU A 60 -4.19 -10.99 7.46
N ASN A 61 -4.93 -10.16 8.21
CA ASN A 61 -5.11 -8.75 7.94
C ASN A 61 -3.80 -7.95 8.15
N ILE A 62 -3.39 -7.24 7.10
CA ILE A 62 -2.15 -6.46 7.08
C ILE A 62 -2.12 -5.35 8.13
N ILE A 63 -3.27 -4.75 8.48
CA ILE A 63 -3.37 -3.72 9.53
C ILE A 63 -3.01 -4.31 10.89
N TYR A 64 -3.60 -5.46 11.22
CA TYR A 64 -3.33 -6.13 12.50
C TYR A 64 -1.86 -6.52 12.61
N LYS A 65 -1.29 -7.12 11.56
CA LYS A 65 0.14 -7.46 11.49
C LYS A 65 1.02 -6.21 11.64
N THR A 66 0.67 -5.13 10.97
CA THR A 66 1.40 -3.85 11.02
C THR A 66 1.41 -3.30 12.44
N ALA A 67 0.25 -3.21 13.09
CA ALA A 67 0.14 -2.72 14.46
C ALA A 67 0.94 -3.60 15.44
N LEU A 68 0.86 -4.93 15.29
CA LEU A 68 1.59 -5.86 16.14
C LEU A 68 3.11 -5.72 15.98
N GLU A 69 3.60 -5.68 14.74
CA GLU A 69 5.03 -5.54 14.45
C GLU A 69 5.56 -4.18 14.90
N MET A 70 4.77 -3.11 14.75
CA MET A 70 5.16 -1.77 15.19
C MET A 70 5.22 -1.69 16.72
N ARG A 71 4.22 -2.23 17.42
CA ARG A 71 4.21 -2.35 18.89
C ARG A 71 5.44 -3.10 19.39
N ARG A 72 5.75 -4.25 18.75
CA ARG A 72 6.91 -5.09 19.09
C ARG A 72 8.24 -4.38 18.83
N LYS A 73 8.40 -3.75 17.65
CA LYS A 73 9.65 -3.11 17.23
C LYS A 73 10.03 -1.92 18.10
N TYR A 74 9.05 -1.12 18.52
CA TYR A 74 9.27 0.11 19.27
C TYR A 74 8.97 -0.03 20.78
N GLY A 75 8.69 -1.24 21.26
CA GLY A 75 8.51 -1.51 22.69
C GLY A 75 7.28 -0.83 23.30
N VAL A 76 6.20 -0.67 22.55
CA VAL A 76 4.99 0.02 23.01
C VAL A 76 4.18 -0.92 23.92
N ALA A 77 3.90 -0.47 25.15
CA ALA A 77 3.10 -1.24 26.10
C ALA A 77 1.60 -1.19 25.77
N ASN A 78 1.10 -0.04 25.33
CA ASN A 78 -0.31 0.17 25.01
C ASN A 78 -0.72 -0.53 23.69
N GLY A 79 -2.01 -0.85 23.60
CA GLY A 79 -2.66 -1.34 22.39
C GLY A 79 -3.31 -0.22 21.58
N ALA A 80 -4.19 -0.64 20.68
CA ALA A 80 -5.01 0.25 19.86
C ALA A 80 -6.28 -0.48 19.40
N ARG A 81 -7.43 0.18 19.53
CA ARG A 81 -8.66 -0.26 18.87
C ARG A 81 -8.73 0.40 17.51
N ILE A 82 -8.65 -0.40 16.46
CA ILE A 82 -8.59 0.03 15.06
C ILE A 82 -9.90 -0.37 14.38
N VAL A 83 -10.53 0.59 13.71
CA VAL A 83 -11.70 0.36 12.85
C VAL A 83 -11.33 0.76 11.42
N LEU A 84 -11.46 -0.18 10.49
CA LEU A 84 -11.23 0.05 9.07
C LEU A 84 -12.57 -0.01 8.33
N GLU A 85 -12.93 1.09 7.67
CA GLU A 85 -14.05 1.19 6.75
C GLU A 85 -13.52 1.14 5.31
N LYS A 86 -13.94 0.13 4.55
CA LYS A 86 -13.46 -0.13 3.19
C LYS A 86 -14.40 0.48 2.14
N GLU A 87 -13.85 1.33 1.29
CA GLU A 87 -14.46 1.89 0.09
C GLU A 87 -13.64 1.57 -1.17
N ILE A 88 -12.33 1.35 -1.03
CA ILE A 88 -11.46 0.94 -2.13
C ILE A 88 -11.79 -0.52 -2.50
N PRO A 89 -12.19 -0.79 -3.76
CA PRO A 89 -12.49 -2.14 -4.20
C PRO A 89 -11.33 -3.11 -3.99
N ILE A 90 -11.63 -4.23 -3.35
CA ILE A 90 -10.65 -5.27 -3.00
C ILE A 90 -10.08 -5.89 -4.28
N SER A 91 -8.78 -6.20 -4.27
CA SER A 91 -8.10 -6.88 -5.39
C SER A 91 -8.17 -6.15 -6.74
N ALA A 92 -8.56 -4.88 -6.78
CA ALA A 92 -8.71 -4.09 -8.01
C ALA A 92 -7.38 -3.55 -8.58
N GLY A 93 -6.24 -3.80 -7.92
CA GLY A 93 -4.94 -3.24 -8.32
C GLY A 93 -4.72 -1.78 -7.86
N LEU A 94 -5.59 -1.29 -6.98
CA LEU A 94 -5.61 0.08 -6.48
C LEU A 94 -4.75 0.30 -5.22
N GLY A 95 -4.04 -0.72 -4.75
CA GLY A 95 -3.13 -0.61 -3.60
C GLY A 95 -3.82 -0.42 -2.24
N GLY A 96 -5.13 -0.67 -2.11
CA GLY A 96 -5.90 -0.42 -0.88
C GLY A 96 -5.26 -1.04 0.37
N GLY A 97 -4.91 -2.33 0.37
CA GLY A 97 -4.28 -2.96 1.54
C GLY A 97 -2.92 -2.38 1.93
N SER A 98 -2.10 -1.95 0.95
CA SER A 98 -0.82 -1.29 1.24
C SER A 98 -1.03 0.12 1.78
N SER A 99 -2.04 0.83 1.28
CA SER A 99 -2.45 2.14 1.78
C SER A 99 -2.99 2.07 3.21
N ASP A 100 -3.80 1.05 3.50
CA ASP A 100 -4.32 0.77 4.83
C ASP A 100 -3.18 0.54 5.83
N ALA A 101 -2.17 -0.25 5.44
CA ALA A 101 -0.99 -0.50 6.26
C ALA A 101 -0.17 0.77 6.50
N ALA A 102 0.13 1.55 5.47
CA ALA A 102 0.87 2.81 5.59
C ALA A 102 0.12 3.84 6.46
N SER A 103 -1.19 3.94 6.29
CA SER A 103 -2.02 4.85 7.08
C SER A 103 -2.11 4.39 8.54
N THR A 104 -2.12 3.08 8.78
CA THR A 104 -2.00 2.48 10.13
C THR A 104 -0.66 2.85 10.76
N ILE A 105 0.45 2.75 10.01
CA ILE A 105 1.79 3.16 10.49
C ILE A 105 1.79 4.63 10.93
N LYS A 106 1.27 5.52 10.09
CA LYS A 106 1.21 6.96 10.36
C LYS A 106 0.38 7.27 11.61
N ILE A 107 -0.84 6.75 11.68
CA ILE A 107 -1.74 7.09 12.79
C ILE A 107 -1.31 6.45 14.12
N LEU A 108 -0.66 5.28 14.10
CA LEU A 108 -0.11 4.65 15.30
C LEU A 108 1.18 5.32 15.76
N ASN A 109 2.01 5.83 14.84
CA ASN A 109 3.14 6.69 15.20
C ASN A 109 2.69 7.90 16.04
N ASP A 110 1.58 8.52 15.65
CA ASP A 110 1.00 9.65 16.37
C ASP A 110 0.32 9.21 17.67
N LEU A 111 -0.50 8.15 17.63
CA LEU A 111 -1.22 7.62 18.81
C LEU A 111 -0.26 7.21 19.94
N TRP A 112 0.86 6.59 19.58
CA TRP A 112 1.86 6.10 20.53
C TRP A 112 3.00 7.09 20.78
N GLY A 113 2.96 8.28 20.17
CA GLY A 113 3.94 9.34 20.39
C GLY A 113 5.38 8.92 20.05
N LEU A 114 5.57 8.10 19.02
CA LEU A 114 6.88 7.56 18.66
C LEU A 114 7.79 8.60 17.98
N ASN A 115 7.21 9.66 17.40
CA ASN A 115 7.93 10.75 16.73
C ASN A 115 8.92 10.28 15.65
N LEU A 116 8.58 9.19 14.94
CA LEU A 116 9.40 8.69 13.84
C LEU A 116 9.37 9.67 12.67
N THR A 117 10.52 9.83 12.03
CA THR A 117 10.67 10.61 10.79
C THR A 117 10.05 9.88 9.59
N THR A 118 9.73 10.60 8.50
CA THR A 118 9.25 9.98 7.25
C THR A 118 10.17 8.84 6.78
N SER A 119 11.49 9.02 6.88
CA SER A 119 12.47 8.01 6.48
C SER A 119 12.35 6.74 7.32
N GLU A 120 12.15 6.88 8.63
CA GLU A 120 11.95 5.73 9.54
C GLU A 120 10.61 5.04 9.32
N LEU A 121 9.54 5.80 9.08
CA LEU A 121 8.23 5.27 8.71
C LEU A 121 8.30 4.49 7.39
N SER A 122 8.98 5.03 6.39
CA SER A 122 9.20 4.39 5.09
C SER A 122 10.04 3.11 5.21
N SER A 123 11.10 3.15 6.02
CA SER A 123 11.93 1.99 6.32
C SER A 123 11.13 0.88 7.02
N PHE A 124 10.26 1.22 7.96
CA PHE A 124 9.35 0.26 8.58
C PHE A 124 8.31 -0.27 7.58
N ALA A 125 7.69 0.61 6.78
CA ALA A 125 6.73 0.24 5.75
C ALA A 125 7.28 -0.79 4.76
N SER A 126 8.56 -0.67 4.35
CA SER A 126 9.21 -1.64 3.46
C SER A 126 9.27 -3.05 4.03
N THR A 127 9.25 -3.20 5.36
CA THR A 127 9.20 -4.52 6.02
C THR A 127 7.81 -5.15 6.00
N ILE A 128 6.76 -4.34 5.81
CA ILE A 128 5.37 -4.78 5.74
C ILE A 128 5.00 -5.20 4.31
N GLY A 129 5.45 -4.46 3.30
CA GLY A 129 5.24 -4.80 1.89
C GLY A 129 5.91 -3.81 0.94
N SER A 130 6.18 -4.24 -0.31
CA SER A 130 6.91 -3.45 -1.32
C SER A 130 6.24 -2.12 -1.66
N ASP A 131 4.90 -2.11 -1.69
CA ASP A 131 4.12 -0.95 -2.13
C ASP A 131 3.71 -0.04 -0.96
N VAL A 132 3.96 -0.46 0.29
CA VAL A 132 3.57 0.29 1.49
C VAL A 132 4.36 1.61 1.63
N PRO A 133 5.68 1.68 1.38
CA PRO A 133 6.45 2.92 1.47
C PRO A 133 5.90 4.06 0.64
N PHE A 134 5.36 3.77 -0.55
CA PHE A 134 4.74 4.77 -1.43
C PHE A 134 3.65 5.56 -0.72
N PHE A 135 2.84 4.90 0.11
CA PHE A 135 1.71 5.53 0.79
C PHE A 135 2.09 6.30 2.07
N ILE A 136 3.37 6.31 2.46
CA ILE A 136 3.82 7.16 3.57
C ILE A 136 3.68 8.63 3.19
N GLU A 137 4.15 9.01 2.00
CA GLU A 137 4.01 10.36 1.45
C GLU A 137 2.85 10.45 0.44
N GLY A 138 2.72 9.46 -0.46
CA GLY A 138 1.70 9.47 -1.51
C GLY A 138 2.03 10.42 -2.66
N GLY A 139 1.01 11.04 -3.25
CA GLY A 139 1.17 11.96 -4.37
C GLY A 139 1.54 11.26 -5.67
N THR A 140 2.44 11.88 -6.42
CA THR A 140 3.00 11.35 -7.68
C THR A 140 4.42 10.85 -7.47
N SER A 141 4.74 9.63 -7.90
CA SER A 141 6.10 9.11 -7.80
C SER A 141 6.49 8.24 -8.97
N PHE A 142 7.76 8.33 -9.36
CA PHE A 142 8.41 7.33 -10.18
C PHE A 142 8.82 6.15 -9.31
N VAL A 143 8.48 4.95 -9.75
CA VAL A 143 8.76 3.72 -9.03
C VAL A 143 9.46 2.72 -9.93
N HIS A 144 10.50 2.08 -9.42
CA HIS A 144 11.22 1.02 -10.13
C HIS A 144 11.65 -0.14 -9.20
N GLY A 145 12.41 -1.09 -9.73
CA GLY A 145 12.79 -2.29 -8.99
C GLY A 145 11.62 -3.27 -8.93
N ARG A 146 11.21 -3.68 -7.73
CA ARG A 146 9.98 -4.49 -7.53
C ARG A 146 8.73 -3.64 -7.28
N GLY A 147 8.85 -2.31 -7.35
CA GLY A 147 7.83 -1.40 -6.83
C GLY A 147 8.25 -0.68 -5.54
N ASP A 148 9.49 -0.89 -5.09
CA ASP A 148 10.02 -0.51 -3.79
C ASP A 148 11.04 0.63 -3.83
N LEU A 149 11.58 0.94 -5.01
CA LEU A 149 12.49 2.07 -5.22
C LEU A 149 11.71 3.26 -5.74
N ILE A 150 11.52 4.26 -4.88
CA ILE A 150 10.58 5.36 -5.08
C ILE A 150 11.35 6.67 -5.18
N ARG A 151 11.01 7.46 -6.19
CA ARG A 151 11.47 8.83 -6.36
C ARG A 151 10.25 9.72 -6.56
N GLU A 152 10.03 10.63 -5.62
CA GLU A 152 8.95 11.60 -5.68
C GLU A 152 9.06 12.45 -6.95
N LEU A 153 7.89 12.79 -7.50
CA LEU A 153 7.73 13.69 -8.62
C LEU A 153 6.82 14.85 -8.21
N PRO A 154 6.88 16.00 -8.88
CA PRO A 154 5.87 17.03 -8.74
C PRO A 154 4.47 16.45 -9.01
N ASP A 155 3.50 16.88 -8.22
CA ASP A 155 2.13 16.38 -8.36
C ASP A 155 1.53 16.71 -9.72
N LEU A 156 0.90 15.70 -10.33
CA LEU A 156 0.19 15.87 -11.59
C LEU A 156 -1.18 16.51 -11.36
N GLN A 157 -1.49 17.53 -12.15
CA GLN A 157 -2.84 18.08 -12.23
C GLN A 157 -3.70 17.19 -13.12
N LEU A 158 -4.19 16.10 -12.54
CA LEU A 158 -5.14 15.22 -13.21
C LEU A 158 -6.57 15.79 -13.05
N GLY A 159 -7.35 15.71 -14.11
CA GLY A 159 -8.78 15.97 -14.05
C GLY A 159 -9.54 14.82 -13.39
N TRP A 160 -10.85 14.74 -13.64
CA TRP A 160 -11.67 13.64 -13.17
C TRP A 160 -11.23 12.31 -13.79
N ILE A 161 -11.12 11.28 -12.94
CA ILE A 161 -10.85 9.91 -13.34
C ILE A 161 -12.05 9.06 -12.96
N VAL A 162 -12.56 8.29 -13.92
CA VAL A 162 -13.63 7.30 -13.68
C VAL A 162 -12.98 5.92 -13.59
N ILE A 163 -13.12 5.27 -12.43
CA ILE A 163 -12.61 3.92 -12.20
C ILE A 163 -13.77 2.93 -12.38
N ILE A 164 -13.62 2.00 -13.31
CA ILE A 164 -14.57 0.91 -13.52
C ILE A 164 -13.91 -0.36 -13.03
N VAL A 165 -14.47 -0.96 -11.97
CA VAL A 165 -14.00 -2.24 -11.43
C VAL A 165 -14.97 -3.33 -11.85
N PRO A 166 -14.60 -4.20 -12.81
CA PRO A 166 -15.45 -5.31 -13.20
C PRO A 166 -15.50 -6.36 -12.10
N ASP A 167 -16.62 -7.07 -12.00
CA ASP A 167 -16.81 -8.19 -11.07
C ASP A 167 -16.06 -9.43 -11.58
N ILE A 168 -14.75 -9.45 -11.33
CA ILE A 168 -13.83 -10.50 -11.77
C ILE A 168 -12.94 -10.89 -10.59
N GLU A 169 -13.10 -12.13 -10.12
CA GLU A 169 -12.19 -12.74 -9.16
C GLU A 169 -11.15 -13.61 -9.86
N ILE A 170 -9.87 -13.37 -9.58
CA ILE A 170 -8.75 -14.17 -10.10
C ILE A 170 -7.93 -14.66 -8.91
N THR A 171 -7.92 -15.97 -8.67
CA THR A 171 -7.06 -16.58 -7.66
C THR A 171 -5.59 -16.31 -7.98
N ASN A 172 -4.83 -15.90 -6.96
CA ASN A 172 -3.41 -15.51 -7.11
C ASN A 172 -3.16 -14.49 -8.24
N LYS A 173 -4.11 -13.56 -8.45
CA LYS A 173 -4.15 -12.59 -9.56
C LYS A 173 -2.78 -12.11 -10.02
N THR A 174 -1.98 -11.54 -9.13
CA THR A 174 -0.66 -10.99 -9.50
C THR A 174 0.25 -12.07 -10.07
N ALA A 175 0.48 -13.17 -9.34
CA ALA A 175 1.34 -14.25 -9.80
C ALA A 175 0.83 -14.85 -11.12
N THR A 176 -0.48 -15.06 -11.23
CA THR A 176 -1.14 -15.56 -12.45
C THR A 176 -0.89 -14.61 -13.63
N MET A 177 -1.15 -13.31 -13.49
CA MET A 177 -0.94 -12.33 -14.55
C MET A 177 0.53 -12.22 -14.98
N TYR A 178 1.46 -12.19 -14.03
CA TYR A 178 2.89 -12.15 -14.33
C TYR A 178 3.40 -13.45 -14.96
N SER A 179 2.74 -14.59 -14.74
CA SER A 179 3.10 -15.87 -15.37
C SER A 179 2.82 -15.91 -16.88
N TYR A 180 1.91 -15.05 -17.37
CA TYR A 180 1.60 -14.94 -18.80
C TYR A 180 2.57 -14.05 -19.58
N LEU A 181 3.46 -13.33 -18.90
CA LEU A 181 4.44 -12.47 -19.56
C LEU A 181 5.47 -13.28 -20.33
N LYS A 182 5.79 -12.81 -21.53
CA LYS A 182 6.84 -13.38 -22.39
C LYS A 182 7.92 -12.32 -22.63
N LYS A 183 9.02 -12.71 -23.26
CA LYS A 183 10.13 -11.76 -23.54
C LYS A 183 9.67 -10.57 -24.39
N GLU A 184 8.69 -10.80 -25.27
CA GLU A 184 8.11 -9.76 -26.13
C GLU A 184 7.24 -8.77 -25.35
N SER A 185 6.85 -9.10 -24.12
CA SER A 185 6.14 -8.20 -23.21
C SER A 185 7.07 -7.20 -22.51
N TYR A 186 8.40 -7.40 -22.62
CA TYR A 186 9.37 -6.57 -21.92
C TYR A 186 9.70 -5.29 -22.71
N THR A 187 9.94 -4.22 -21.96
CA THR A 187 10.17 -2.85 -22.46
C THR A 187 11.46 -2.29 -21.85
N GLY A 188 11.96 -1.17 -22.38
CA GLY A 188 13.18 -0.54 -21.89
C GLY A 188 13.02 0.29 -20.61
N GLY A 189 11.80 0.49 -20.11
CA GLY A 189 11.52 1.41 -19.00
C GLY A 189 11.64 2.88 -19.37
N GLY A 190 11.57 3.20 -20.68
CA GLY A 190 11.81 4.54 -21.21
C GLY A 190 10.57 5.41 -21.26
N LEU A 191 9.37 4.82 -21.19
CA LEU A 191 8.10 5.56 -21.22
C LEU A 191 7.76 6.16 -19.86
N SER A 192 8.32 5.60 -18.78
CA SER A 192 8.03 5.97 -17.40
C SER A 192 9.11 6.87 -16.77
N ARG A 193 10.21 7.17 -17.48
CA ARG A 193 11.36 7.94 -16.96
C ARG A 193 11.27 9.44 -17.20
#